data_AF-A0A9P9YN29-F1
#
_entry.id   AF-A0A9P9YN29-F1
#
_cell.length_a   1.000
_cell.length_b   1.000
_cell.length_c   1.000
_cell.angle_alpha   90.00
_cell.angle_beta   90.00
_cell.angle_gamma   90.00
#
_symmetry.space_group_name_H-M   'P 1'
#
loop_
_entity.id
_entity.type
_entity.pdbx_description
1 polymer ?
#
loop_
_entity_poly.entity_id
_entity_poly.type
_entity_poly.pdbx_seq_one_letter_code
_entity_poly.pdbx_strand_id
1 'polypeptide(L)'
;MIFKLELAIRASVEPGETGAITEADVVTVLPFSHDMFFTRISGTQLMKALEHSLQLRSKRVTGAFLQVSGLRLKFNHSRPNGERITEIKALCSDCQIPHYEKVETDKYYGVVLTSFLLTAARATVSSMTSDRKCKT
;
A
#
# COMPACT_ATOMS: atom_id res chain seq x y z
N MET A 1 -4.43 13.39 -5.30
CA MET A 1 -4.25 12.00 -5.79
C MET A 1 -4.88 11.06 -4.79
N ILE A 2 -5.59 10.00 -5.22
CA ILE A 2 -6.21 9.00 -4.35
C ILE A 2 -5.79 7.61 -4.84
N PHE A 3 -5.10 6.85 -3.99
CA PHE A 3 -4.69 5.48 -4.28
C PHE A 3 -5.19 4.54 -3.20
N LYS A 4 -5.58 3.32 -3.60
CA LYS A 4 -6.02 2.30 -2.65
C LYS A 4 -4.84 1.43 -2.27
N LEU A 5 -4.60 1.27 -0.97
CA LEU A 5 -3.66 0.30 -0.40
C LEU A 5 -4.47 -0.76 0.36
N GLU A 6 -4.31 -2.02 -0.03
CA GLU A 6 -4.97 -3.13 0.66
C GLU A 6 -3.99 -4.22 1.06
N LEU A 7 -4.27 -4.77 2.24
CA LEU A 7 -3.80 -6.06 2.70
C LEU A 7 -5.04 -6.91 2.99
N ALA A 8 -4.86 -8.24 3.07
CA ALA A 8 -5.88 -9.21 3.46
C ALA A 8 -6.88 -9.65 2.38
N ILE A 9 -6.38 -9.98 1.17
CA ILE A 9 -7.09 -10.91 0.26
C ILE A 9 -6.84 -12.33 0.77
N ARG A 10 -7.90 -13.04 1.19
CA ARG A 10 -7.78 -14.32 1.90
C ARG A 10 -7.97 -15.55 1.02
N ALA A 11 -8.69 -15.40 -0.09
CA ALA A 11 -9.02 -16.48 -0.99
C ALA A 11 -9.01 -15.99 -2.45
N SER A 12 -8.86 -16.94 -3.37
CA SER A 12 -9.20 -16.75 -4.77
C SER A 12 -10.65 -17.19 -4.98
N VAL A 13 -11.37 -16.52 -5.87
CA VAL A 13 -12.70 -16.95 -6.33
C VAL A 13 -12.51 -17.64 -7.66
N GLU A 14 -12.88 -18.90 -7.75
CA GLU A 14 -12.91 -19.60 -9.03
C GLU A 14 -14.24 -19.33 -9.72
N PRO A 15 -14.22 -18.96 -11.02
CA PRO A 15 -15.47 -18.79 -11.76
C PRO A 15 -16.15 -20.15 -11.89
N GLY A 16 -17.32 -20.31 -11.26
CA GLY A 16 -18.17 -21.48 -11.46
C GLY A 16 -18.70 -21.57 -12.89
N GLU A 17 -19.56 -22.55 -13.17
CA GLU A 17 -20.07 -22.82 -14.53
C GLU A 17 -20.74 -21.60 -15.20
N THR A 18 -21.35 -20.72 -14.40
CA THR A 18 -22.01 -19.49 -14.87
C THR A 18 -21.11 -18.25 -14.81
N GLY A 19 -19.93 -18.35 -14.18
CA GLY A 19 -19.04 -17.22 -13.89
C GLY A 19 -19.64 -16.18 -12.94
N ALA A 20 -20.78 -16.47 -12.29
CA ALA A 20 -21.41 -15.55 -11.35
C ALA A 20 -20.61 -15.47 -10.05
N ILE A 21 -20.43 -14.24 -9.55
CA ILE A 21 -19.81 -13.96 -8.25
C ILE A 21 -20.93 -13.72 -7.24
N THR A 22 -20.95 -14.49 -6.17
CA THR A 22 -21.97 -14.41 -5.12
C THR A 22 -21.45 -13.63 -3.89
N GLU A 23 -22.37 -13.22 -3.02
CA GLU A 23 -21.99 -12.59 -1.74
C GLU A 23 -21.13 -13.53 -0.87
N ALA A 24 -21.40 -14.83 -0.90
CA ALA A 24 -20.60 -15.82 -0.18
C ALA A 24 -19.14 -15.84 -0.65
N ASP A 25 -18.91 -15.64 -1.96
CA ASP A 25 -17.56 -15.52 -2.52
C ASP A 25 -16.86 -14.25 -2.01
N VAL A 26 -17.58 -13.12 -1.97
CA VAL A 26 -17.04 -11.85 -1.45
C VAL A 26 -16.66 -11.97 0.02
N VAL A 27 -17.53 -12.56 0.86
CA VAL A 27 -17.24 -12.82 2.28
C VAL A 27 -16.08 -13.79 2.46
N THR A 28 -15.92 -14.76 1.56
CA THR A 28 -14.78 -15.69 1.59
C THR A 28 -13.46 -14.98 1.29
N VAL A 29 -13.46 -14.02 0.36
CA VAL A 29 -12.25 -13.23 0.00
C VAL A 29 -11.93 -12.17 1.05
N LEU A 30 -12.96 -11.48 1.56
CA LEU A 30 -12.88 -10.38 2.52
C LEU A 30 -13.74 -10.70 3.77
N PRO A 31 -13.31 -11.65 4.62
CA PRO A 31 -14.11 -12.13 5.75
C PRO A 31 -14.22 -11.12 6.89
N PHE A 32 -13.44 -10.05 6.85
CA PHE A 32 -13.47 -8.99 7.86
C PHE A 32 -14.07 -7.73 7.24
N SER A 33 -15.09 -7.19 7.90
CA SER A 33 -15.60 -5.85 7.64
C SER A 33 -14.56 -4.82 8.10
N HIS A 34 -13.59 -4.55 7.23
CA HIS A 34 -12.60 -3.51 7.48
C HIS A 34 -13.14 -2.16 6.99
N ASP A 35 -13.27 -1.22 7.91
CA ASP A 35 -13.55 0.17 7.55
C ASP A 35 -12.42 0.74 6.69
N MET A 36 -12.82 1.43 5.62
CA MET A 36 -11.90 2.13 4.73
C MET A 36 -11.74 3.58 5.19
N PHE A 37 -10.49 4.01 5.33
CA PHE A 37 -10.14 5.36 5.75
C PHE A 37 -9.42 6.10 4.64
N PHE A 38 -9.76 7.38 4.50
CA PHE A 38 -9.01 8.32 3.66
C PHE A 38 -8.06 9.14 4.55
N THR A 39 -6.79 9.18 4.17
CA THR A 39 -5.78 10.01 4.84
C THR A 39 -4.80 10.59 3.83
N ARG A 40 -4.03 11.60 4.24
CA ARG A 40 -2.95 12.17 3.43
C ARG A 40 -1.60 11.77 4.02
N ILE A 41 -0.70 11.29 3.18
CA ILE A 41 0.67 10.94 3.55
C ILE A 41 1.66 11.66 2.64
N SER A 42 2.87 11.94 3.13
CA SER A 42 3.94 12.49 2.29
C SER A 42 4.48 11.42 1.34
N GLY A 43 5.08 11.83 0.22
CA GLY A 43 5.78 10.91 -0.68
C GLY A 43 6.90 10.13 0.01
N THR A 44 7.59 10.75 0.97
CA THR A 44 8.56 10.07 1.85
C THR A 44 7.94 8.93 2.67
N GLN A 45 6.76 9.14 3.25
CA GLN A 45 6.04 8.11 3.99
C GLN A 45 5.55 6.99 3.06
N LEU A 46 5.03 7.35 1.89
CA LEU A 46 4.61 6.38 0.87
C LEU A 46 5.76 5.47 0.44
N MET A 47 6.92 6.05 0.11
CA MET A 47 8.12 5.29 -0.27
C MET A 47 8.55 4.32 0.84
N LYS A 48 8.61 4.78 2.09
CA LYS A 48 8.98 3.94 3.24
C LYS A 48 8.00 2.80 3.47
N ALA A 49 6.69 3.05 3.35
CA ALA A 49 5.68 2.02 3.52
C ALA A 49 5.81 0.92 2.46
N LEU A 50 6.06 1.31 1.21
CA LEU A 50 6.25 0.37 0.10
C LEU A 50 7.56 -0.43 0.22
N GLU A 51 8.65 0.21 0.64
CA GLU A 51 9.93 -0.47 0.94
C GLU A 51 9.77 -1.50 2.05
N HIS A 52 9.08 -1.13 3.14
CA HIS A 52 8.82 -2.04 4.25
C HIS A 52 8.00 -3.25 3.81
N SER A 53 6.97 -3.04 3.00
CA SER A 53 6.18 -4.10 2.36
C SER A 53 7.04 -5.05 1.51
N LEU A 54 7.95 -4.51 0.67
CA LEU A 54 8.87 -5.30 -0.13
C LEU A 54 9.87 -6.10 0.72
N GLN A 55 10.35 -5.51 1.81
CA GLN A 55 11.24 -6.19 2.76
C GLN A 55 10.55 -7.40 3.41
N LEU A 56 9.30 -7.24 3.85
CA LEU A 56 8.53 -8.34 4.44
C LEU A 56 8.20 -9.43 3.42
N ARG A 57 7.93 -9.06 2.16
CA ARG A 57 7.78 -10.03 1.07
C ARG A 57 9.03 -10.88 0.88
N SER A 58 10.22 -10.30 0.91
CA SER A 58 11.49 -11.06 0.81
C SER A 58 11.70 -12.03 1.98
N LYS A 59 11.16 -11.71 3.16
CA LYS A 59 11.17 -12.62 4.32
C LYS A 59 10.08 -13.70 4.26
N ARG A 60 9.36 -13.81 3.13
CA ARG A 60 8.22 -14.73 2.92
C ARG A 60 7.12 -14.59 3.97
N VAL A 61 6.97 -13.39 4.55
CA VAL A 61 5.86 -13.10 5.45
C VAL A 61 4.59 -12.99 4.61
N THR A 62 3.68 -13.94 4.82
CA THR A 62 2.39 -13.97 4.12
C THR A 62 1.55 -12.75 4.50
N GLY A 63 0.85 -12.17 3.52
CA GLY A 63 -0.05 -11.03 3.76
C GLY A 63 0.63 -9.68 4.08
N ALA A 64 1.96 -9.58 3.99
CA ALA A 64 2.68 -8.34 4.27
C ALA A 64 2.96 -7.46 3.04
N PHE A 65 2.66 -7.96 1.85
CA PHE A 65 2.86 -7.23 0.59
C PHE A 65 1.63 -6.37 0.27
N LEU A 66 1.83 -5.07 0.19
CA LEU A 66 0.81 -4.07 -0.15
C LEU A 66 0.34 -4.23 -1.58
N GLN A 67 -0.96 -4.50 -1.74
CA GLN A 67 -1.65 -4.36 -3.02
C GLN A 67 -1.98 -2.88 -3.22
N VAL A 68 -1.80 -2.39 -4.44
CA VAL A 68 -1.96 -0.98 -4.78
C VAL A 68 -2.88 -0.81 -5.99
N SER A 69 -3.61 0.30 -6.02
CA SER A 69 -4.34 0.76 -7.20
C SER A 69 -3.95 2.19 -7.54
N GLY A 70 -3.78 2.49 -8.83
CA GLY A 70 -3.35 3.80 -9.36
C GLY A 70 -1.87 4.15 -9.10
N LEU A 71 -1.08 3.22 -8.54
CA LEU A 71 0.38 3.33 -8.42
C LEU A 71 1.06 2.35 -9.37
N ARG A 72 2.20 2.75 -9.93
CA ARG A 72 3.13 1.88 -10.67
C ARG A 72 4.48 1.93 -9.97
N LEU A 73 4.96 0.76 -9.58
CA LEU A 73 6.24 0.61 -8.90
C LEU A 73 7.23 -0.14 -9.78
N LYS A 74 8.48 0.32 -9.78
CA LYS A 74 9.62 -0.46 -10.23
C LYS A 74 10.55 -0.66 -9.05
N PHE A 75 10.99 -1.89 -8.85
CA PHE A 75 11.95 -2.24 -7.83
C PHE A 75 12.96 -3.27 -8.35
N ASN A 76 14.14 -3.28 -7.75
CA ASN A 76 15.23 -4.20 -8.03
C ASN A 76 15.57 -5.02 -6.78
N HIS A 77 15.39 -6.33 -6.85
CA HIS A 77 15.66 -7.25 -5.74
C HIS A 77 17.15 -7.40 -5.41
N SER A 78 18.05 -7.07 -6.34
CA SER A 78 19.49 -7.13 -6.12
C SER A 78 20.01 -5.98 -5.25
N ARG A 79 19.19 -4.97 -4.97
CA ARG A 79 19.54 -3.83 -4.11
C ARG A 79 19.30 -4.12 -2.63
N PRO A 80 20.06 -3.46 -1.72
CA PRO A 80 19.89 -3.62 -0.28
C PRO A 80 18.48 -3.20 0.17
N ASN A 81 18.04 -3.73 1.32
CA ASN A 81 16.75 -3.38 1.91
C ASN A 81 16.66 -1.86 2.13
N GLY A 82 15.56 -1.23 1.72
CA GLY A 82 15.37 0.22 1.83
C GLY A 82 15.76 1.01 0.58
N GLU A 83 16.42 0.40 -0.39
CA GLU A 83 16.81 1.02 -1.67
C GLU A 83 16.33 0.24 -2.90
N ARG A 84 15.33 -0.62 -2.71
CA ARG A 84 14.88 -1.55 -3.75
C ARG A 84 14.03 -0.84 -4.78
N ILE A 85 13.20 0.10 -4.37
CA ILE A 85 12.32 0.86 -5.25
C ILE A 85 13.16 1.88 -6.03
N THR A 86 13.13 1.75 -7.35
CA THR A 86 13.84 2.64 -8.27
C THR A 86 12.94 3.72 -8.83
N GLU A 87 11.63 3.45 -8.94
CA GLU A 87 10.66 4.40 -9.46
C GLU A 87 9.27 4.12 -8.87
N ILE A 88 8.59 5.19 -8.45
CA ILE A 88 7.16 5.17 -8.14
C ILE A 88 6.48 6.21 -9.03
N LYS A 89 5.43 5.79 -9.73
CA LYS A 89 4.51 6.68 -10.44
C LYS A 89 3.10 6.58 -9.89
N ALA A 90 2.43 7.70 -9.85
CA ALA A 90 1.10 7.89 -9.29
C ALA A 90 0.17 8.45 -10.38
N LEU A 91 -1.05 7.93 -10.47
CA LEU A 91 -2.08 8.49 -11.33
C LEU A 91 -2.45 9.90 -10.88
N CYS A 92 -2.24 10.89 -11.73
CA CYS A 92 -2.60 12.26 -11.42
C CYS A 92 -4.13 12.42 -11.23
N SER A 93 -4.52 13.21 -10.23
CA SER A 93 -5.93 13.53 -9.93
C SER A 93 -6.31 14.97 -10.26
N ASP A 94 -5.32 15.86 -10.45
CA ASP A 94 -5.51 17.28 -10.73
C ASP A 94 -5.20 17.59 -12.20
N CYS A 95 -5.63 16.68 -13.08
CA CYS A 95 -5.44 16.73 -14.52
C CYS A 95 -6.72 16.26 -15.19
N GLN A 96 -7.05 16.86 -16.33
CA GLN A 96 -8.23 16.50 -17.11
C GLN A 96 -8.14 15.07 -17.68
N ILE A 97 -6.94 14.62 -18.05
CA ILE A 97 -6.67 13.28 -18.56
C ILE A 97 -5.74 12.56 -17.57
N PRO A 98 -6.20 11.47 -16.92
CA PRO A 98 -5.40 10.72 -15.96
C PRO A 98 -4.15 10.14 -16.63
N HIS A 99 -2.98 10.48 -16.09
CA HIS A 99 -1.70 9.94 -16.52
C HIS A 99 -0.78 9.69 -15.32
N TYR A 100 0.26 8.89 -15.53
CA TYR A 100 1.17 8.49 -14.45
C TYR A 100 2.35 9.47 -14.34
N GLU A 101 2.42 10.16 -13.21
CA GLU A 101 3.49 11.10 -12.86
C GLU A 101 4.41 10.51 -11.80
N LYS A 102 5.66 10.96 -11.75
CA LYS A 102 6.60 10.50 -10.72
C LYS A 102 6.16 11.00 -9.34
N VAL A 103 6.23 10.12 -8.33
CA VAL A 103 6.00 10.52 -6.94
C VAL A 103 7.18 11.34 -6.44
N GLU A 104 6.88 12.49 -5.85
CA GLU A 104 7.82 13.40 -5.23
C GLU A 104 7.75 13.25 -3.71
N THR A 105 8.91 13.33 -3.04
CA THR A 105 9.02 13.08 -1.60
C THR A 105 8.29 14.10 -0.73
N ASP A 106 8.23 15.35 -1.21
CA ASP A 106 7.76 16.51 -0.44
C ASP A 106 6.28 16.82 -0.69
N LYS A 107 5.69 16.16 -1.70
CA LYS A 107 4.26 16.28 -2.00
C LYS A 107 3.44 15.35 -1.10
N TYR A 108 2.22 15.77 -0.83
CA TYR A 108 1.23 14.98 -0.10
C TYR A 108 0.30 14.27 -1.08
N TYR A 109 0.05 13.00 -0.81
CA TYR A 109 -0.81 12.13 -1.60
C TYR A 109 -1.97 11.67 -0.71
N GLY A 110 -3.18 11.75 -1.24
CA GLY A 110 -4.35 11.14 -0.62
C GLY A 110 -4.28 9.63 -0.84
N VAL A 111 -4.56 8.87 0.20
CA VAL A 111 -4.49 7.41 0.18
C VAL A 111 -5.70 6.87 0.92
N VAL A 112 -6.32 5.87 0.32
CA VAL A 112 -7.39 5.09 0.91
C VAL A 112 -6.80 3.78 1.38
N LEU A 113 -6.99 3.48 2.65
CA LEU A 113 -6.40 2.31 3.30
C LEU A 113 -7.32 1.80 4.41
N THR A 114 -7.20 0.53 4.76
CA THR A 114 -8.02 -0.09 5.80
C THR A 114 -7.60 0.37 7.20
N SER A 115 -8.51 0.27 8.17
CA SER A 115 -8.24 0.56 9.60
C SER A 115 -6.99 -0.14 10.15
N PHE A 116 -6.75 -1.38 9.68
CA PHE A 116 -5.58 -2.18 10.00
C PHE A 116 -4.28 -1.48 9.56
N LEU A 117 -4.24 -1.03 8.29
CA LEU A 117 -3.10 -0.30 7.74
C LEU A 117 -2.90 1.06 8.40
N LEU A 118 -3.99 1.76 8.75
CA LEU A 118 -3.90 3.05 9.42
C LEU A 118 -3.24 2.92 10.79
N THR A 119 -3.62 1.88 11.54
CA THR A 119 -3.06 1.58 12.86
C THR A 119 -1.60 1.16 12.76
N ALA A 120 -1.27 0.28 11.80
CA ALA A 120 0.10 -0.14 11.54
C ALA A 120 1.00 1.05 11.14
N ALA A 121 0.52 1.93 10.25
CA ALA A 121 1.23 3.13 9.85
C ALA A 121 1.48 4.07 11.04
N ARG A 122 0.49 4.26 11.91
CA ARG A 122 0.66 5.03 13.16
C ARG A 122 1.73 4.41 14.07
N ALA A 123 1.75 3.09 14.23
CA ALA A 123 2.76 2.41 15.03
C ALA A 123 4.17 2.57 14.43
N THR A 124 4.33 2.43 13.11
CA THR A 124 5.62 2.65 12.43
C THR A 124 6.08 4.11 12.51
N VAL A 125 5.17 5.08 12.40
CA VAL A 125 5.52 6.50 12.58
C VAL A 125 5.92 6.78 14.03
N SER A 126 5.24 6.18 15.01
CA SER A 126 5.57 6.31 16.44
C SER A 126 6.96 5.75 16.76
N SER A 127 7.31 4.57 16.24
CA SER A 127 8.66 4.02 16.42
C SER A 127 9.72 4.90 15.74
N MET A 128 9.43 5.43 14.54
CA MET A 128 10.32 6.36 13.84
C MET A 128 10.47 7.74 14.51
N THR A 129 9.46 8.22 15.24
CA THR A 129 9.58 9.44 16.07
C THR A 129 10.34 9.19 17.37
N SER A 130 10.25 7.96 17.91
CA SER A 130 11.03 7.55 19.07
C SER A 130 12.52 7.42 18.74
N ASP A 131 12.86 6.84 17.58
CA ASP A 131 14.25 6.73 17.12
C ASP A 131 14.91 8.09 16.83
N ARG A 132 14.12 9.12 16.50
CA ARG A 132 14.64 10.50 16.37
C ARG A 132 14.85 11.22 17.70
N LYS A 133 14.25 10.75 18.81
CA LYS A 133 14.47 11.31 20.16
C LYS A 133 15.70 10.73 20.88
N CYS A 134 16.23 9.59 20.45
CA CYS A 134 17.43 8.97 21.06
C CYS A 134 18.77 9.43 20.45
N LYS A 135 18.78 10.51 19.67
CA LYS A 135 20.00 11.03 19.03
C LYS A 135 20.31 12.47 19.44
N THR A 136 20.17 12.78 20.72
CA THR A 136 20.64 14.02 21.34
C THR A 136 21.22 13.73 22.70
#